data_AF-A0A0P9TFR8-F1
#
_entry.id   AF-A0A0P9TFR8-F1
#
_cell.length_a   1.000
_cell.length_b   1.000
_cell.length_c   1.000
_cell.angle_alpha   90.00
_cell.angle_beta   90.00
_cell.angle_gamma   90.00
#
_symmetry.space_group_name_H-M   'P 1'
#
loop_
_entity.id
_entity.type
_entity.pdbx_description
1 polymer ?
#
loop_
_entity_poly.entity_id
_entity_poly.type
_entity_poly.pdbx_seq_one_letter_code
_entity_poly.pdbx_strand_id
1 'polypeptide(L)'
;MRTTEDLKLAAAILLRNISTSKPYQRVVSSTNVFIAWQTSPTGEFANFLRQNIRNPSAEARFDEIRLGSTSIKLLDESERLREMLDAQSLRDGAVRGLVKKAHFRTLVKRSTAIRPAQMDIEASRSSPRRPTSRKVHPVVHSVRIVSPRVGGEKPSTSTLKVTRVLRGDQNKIIHARKPISKLPDTLQVGRSPAKLALEADQQFTTHMLHFGTDRLLTINNNGDATFGDVRGEDKVTYGVANVSIPHVHKEGALERPSRGIRFWSTPDEDPCKHIVIHRLTPLELSDWCRSTRLQDGEGLLFIHGFNVSFDEAIWRAAQICHDLKFIGVKLCYSWSSRGGIGNYAADESTIEWSQEHLRTFLTEVTTKLGLQRLHIVAHSMGNRALLAVLENWQNQPGATPVSQVVLAAPDIDEGRFKQISRSFGKYEQVTLYASRTDRAILASTKLHKLNRAGNASPPIVIRGLSTVDVTAAGADMFGLGHSYFATSKTVFHDLFYIIKERFTPDRRAGIKISEMGYYELI
;
A
#
# COMPACT_ATOMS: atom_id res chain seq x y z
N MET A 1 -18.82 -23.14 0.98
CA MET A 1 -19.72 -22.96 -0.18
C MET A 1 -20.22 -21.52 -0.23
N ARG A 2 -20.55 -20.99 -1.40
CA ARG A 2 -21.10 -19.63 -1.53
C ARG A 2 -22.57 -19.60 -1.09
N THR A 3 -22.92 -18.58 -0.32
CA THR A 3 -24.27 -18.44 0.21
C THR A 3 -25.25 -17.95 -0.87
N THR A 4 -26.54 -18.07 -0.62
CA THR A 4 -27.58 -17.46 -1.46
C THR A 4 -27.43 -15.93 -1.52
N GLU A 5 -27.02 -15.30 -0.41
CA GLU A 5 -26.75 -13.86 -0.36
C GLU A 5 -25.55 -13.46 -1.21
N ASP A 6 -24.50 -14.29 -1.25
CA ASP A 6 -23.37 -14.08 -2.16
C ASP A 6 -23.85 -14.10 -3.62
N LEU A 7 -24.70 -15.08 -3.98
CA LEU A 7 -25.24 -15.22 -5.34
C LEU A 7 -26.12 -14.02 -5.74
N LYS A 8 -26.95 -13.54 -4.82
CA LYS A 8 -27.73 -12.31 -5.01
C LYS A 8 -26.83 -11.10 -5.28
N LEU A 9 -25.79 -10.91 -4.47
CA LEU A 9 -24.84 -9.81 -4.64
C LEU A 9 -24.07 -9.92 -5.97
N ALA A 10 -23.60 -11.10 -6.32
CA ALA A 10 -22.92 -11.35 -7.59
C ALA A 10 -23.83 -11.03 -8.78
N ALA A 11 -25.07 -11.53 -8.75
CA ALA A 11 -26.06 -11.26 -9.78
C ALA A 11 -26.40 -9.77 -9.90
N ALA A 12 -26.55 -9.07 -8.77
CA ALA A 12 -26.80 -7.62 -8.72
C ALA A 12 -25.70 -6.82 -9.45
N ILE A 13 -24.44 -7.11 -9.13
CA ILE A 13 -23.28 -6.43 -9.72
C ILE A 13 -23.19 -6.75 -11.23
N LEU A 14 -23.37 -8.02 -11.61
CA LEU A 14 -23.30 -8.43 -13.01
C LEU A 14 -24.43 -7.80 -13.84
N LEU A 15 -25.65 -7.75 -13.31
CA LEU A 15 -26.80 -7.14 -13.96
C LEU A 15 -26.58 -5.63 -14.19
N ARG A 16 -26.03 -4.94 -13.19
CA ARG A 16 -25.64 -3.52 -13.31
C ARG A 16 -24.54 -3.34 -14.36
N ASN A 17 -23.52 -4.20 -14.38
CA ASN A 17 -22.41 -4.14 -15.34
C ASN A 17 -22.87 -4.35 -16.79
N ILE A 18 -23.84 -5.23 -17.01
CA ILE A 18 -24.46 -5.49 -18.32
C ILE A 18 -25.22 -4.27 -18.82
N SER A 19 -25.85 -3.54 -17.91
CA SER A 19 -26.68 -2.37 -18.20
C SER A 19 -25.88 -1.07 -18.33
N THR A 20 -24.61 -1.09 -17.90
CA THR A 20 -23.70 0.06 -17.97
C THR A 20 -22.92 0.06 -19.30
N SER A 21 -23.12 1.08 -20.12
CA SER A 21 -22.43 1.26 -21.42
C SER A 21 -20.99 1.73 -21.29
N LYS A 22 -20.65 2.43 -20.19
CA LYS A 22 -19.32 3.00 -19.91
C LYS A 22 -18.58 2.16 -18.86
N PRO A 23 -17.55 1.38 -19.22
CA PRO A 23 -16.87 0.47 -18.29
C PRO A 23 -16.32 1.13 -17.02
N TYR A 24 -15.87 2.38 -17.10
CA TYR A 24 -15.34 3.15 -15.96
C TYR A 24 -16.42 3.56 -14.93
N GLN A 25 -17.71 3.41 -15.26
CA GLN A 25 -18.81 3.67 -14.32
C GLN A 25 -19.16 2.43 -13.47
N ARG A 26 -18.54 1.28 -13.75
CA ARG A 26 -18.75 0.04 -13.00
C ARG A 26 -18.03 0.12 -11.66
N VAL A 27 -18.77 -0.12 -10.59
CA VAL A 27 -18.25 -0.09 -9.21
C VAL A 27 -17.31 -1.28 -8.96
N VAL A 28 -17.69 -2.46 -9.43
CA VAL A 28 -16.88 -3.68 -9.39
C VAL A 28 -16.91 -4.28 -10.80
N SER A 29 -15.74 -4.59 -11.37
CA SER A 29 -15.67 -5.23 -12.69
C SER A 29 -16.25 -6.65 -12.64
N SER A 30 -16.84 -7.13 -13.74
CA SER A 30 -17.30 -8.52 -13.79
C SER A 30 -16.16 -9.51 -13.53
N THR A 31 -14.94 -9.21 -13.99
CA THR A 31 -13.75 -10.01 -13.67
C THR A 31 -13.50 -10.10 -12.15
N ASN A 32 -13.64 -8.99 -11.41
CA ASN A 32 -13.48 -9.00 -9.96
C ASN A 32 -14.60 -9.78 -9.27
N VAL A 33 -15.83 -9.81 -9.81
CA VAL A 33 -16.90 -10.67 -9.29
C VAL A 33 -16.51 -12.13 -9.40
N PHE A 34 -16.04 -12.58 -10.57
CA PHE A 34 -15.60 -13.97 -10.78
C PHE A 34 -14.40 -14.34 -9.90
N ILE A 35 -13.40 -13.46 -9.82
CA ILE A 35 -12.23 -13.69 -8.96
C ILE A 35 -12.68 -13.79 -7.50
N ALA A 36 -13.40 -12.80 -6.97
CA ALA A 36 -13.88 -12.84 -5.59
C ALA A 36 -14.78 -14.05 -5.32
N TRP A 37 -15.60 -14.46 -6.30
CA TRP A 37 -16.46 -15.62 -6.17
C TRP A 37 -15.65 -16.89 -5.95
N GLN A 38 -14.56 -17.07 -6.69
CA GLN A 38 -13.74 -18.27 -6.57
C GLN A 38 -12.73 -18.18 -5.43
N THR A 39 -12.14 -17.01 -5.17
CA THR A 39 -10.98 -16.88 -4.27
C THR A 39 -11.31 -16.41 -2.86
N SER A 40 -12.38 -15.63 -2.63
CA SER A 40 -12.62 -15.10 -1.29
C SER A 40 -12.94 -16.21 -0.26
N PRO A 41 -12.63 -16.02 1.03
CA PRO A 41 -13.03 -16.95 2.09
C PRO A 41 -14.56 -17.13 2.16
N THR A 42 -15.01 -18.22 2.80
CA THR A 42 -16.45 -18.45 3.04
C THR A 42 -17.02 -17.34 3.92
N GLY A 43 -18.18 -16.79 3.57
CA GLY A 43 -18.82 -15.68 4.29
C GLY A 43 -18.21 -14.29 4.03
N GLU A 44 -17.12 -14.20 3.26
CA GLU A 44 -16.36 -12.95 3.10
C GLU A 44 -16.48 -12.33 1.70
N PHE A 45 -17.33 -12.86 0.84
CA PHE A 45 -17.43 -12.43 -0.56
C PHE A 45 -17.69 -10.92 -0.71
N ALA A 46 -18.66 -10.38 0.05
CA ALA A 46 -19.00 -8.96 0.01
C ALA A 46 -17.84 -8.08 0.50
N ASN A 47 -17.23 -8.43 1.62
CA ASN A 47 -16.11 -7.68 2.20
C ASN A 47 -14.87 -7.74 1.31
N PHE A 48 -14.60 -8.91 0.71
CA PHE A 48 -13.49 -9.09 -0.22
C PHE A 48 -13.68 -8.24 -1.48
N LEU A 49 -14.90 -8.12 -2.00
CA LEU A 49 -15.20 -7.18 -3.09
C LEU A 49 -15.02 -5.73 -2.65
N ARG A 50 -15.54 -5.37 -1.48
CA ARG A 50 -15.47 -4.02 -0.90
C ARG A 50 -14.04 -3.53 -0.71
N GLN A 51 -13.15 -4.38 -0.18
CA GLN A 51 -11.75 -4.05 0.11
C GLN A 51 -10.93 -3.60 -1.12
N ASN A 52 -11.42 -3.84 -2.34
CA ASN A 52 -10.76 -3.40 -3.58
C ASN A 52 -11.22 -2.05 -4.11
N ILE A 53 -12.25 -1.48 -3.50
CA ILE A 53 -12.88 -0.29 -4.01
C ILE A 53 -12.20 0.89 -3.35
N ARG A 54 -11.21 1.48 -4.02
CA ARG A 54 -10.38 2.57 -3.47
C ARG A 54 -11.08 3.95 -3.43
N ASN A 55 -12.19 4.08 -4.16
CA ASN A 55 -12.93 5.32 -4.30
C ASN A 55 -14.20 5.27 -3.43
N PRO A 56 -14.38 6.16 -2.44
CA PRO A 56 -15.56 6.10 -1.57
C PRO A 56 -16.90 6.39 -2.22
N SER A 57 -16.95 7.12 -3.34
CA SER A 57 -18.17 7.19 -4.15
C SER A 57 -18.49 5.84 -4.81
N ALA A 58 -17.47 5.06 -5.17
CA ALA A 58 -17.66 3.68 -5.59
C ALA A 58 -17.99 2.77 -4.39
N GLU A 59 -17.40 2.95 -3.21
CA GLU A 59 -17.75 2.17 -2.00
C GLU A 59 -19.20 2.40 -1.56
N ALA A 60 -19.66 3.65 -1.54
CA ALA A 60 -21.05 3.98 -1.22
C ALA A 60 -22.01 3.36 -2.24
N ARG A 61 -21.70 3.46 -3.54
CA ARG A 61 -22.47 2.77 -4.58
C ARG A 61 -22.41 1.25 -4.45
N PHE A 62 -21.31 0.70 -3.94
CA PHE A 62 -21.21 -0.73 -3.64
C PHE A 62 -22.10 -1.11 -2.47
N ASP A 63 -22.13 -0.32 -1.39
CA ASP A 63 -23.03 -0.54 -0.26
C ASP A 63 -24.49 -0.48 -0.67
N GLU A 64 -24.86 0.45 -1.55
CA GLU A 64 -26.19 0.52 -2.14
C GLU A 64 -26.53 -0.76 -2.92
N ILE A 65 -25.59 -1.24 -3.77
CA ILE A 65 -25.79 -2.51 -4.49
C ILE A 65 -25.92 -3.67 -3.50
N ARG A 66 -25.10 -3.69 -2.44
CA ARG A 66 -25.11 -4.74 -1.42
C ARG A 66 -26.43 -4.77 -0.67
N LEU A 67 -26.90 -3.62 -0.19
CA LEU A 67 -28.17 -3.49 0.50
C LEU A 67 -29.33 -3.91 -0.42
N GLY A 68 -29.36 -3.38 -1.65
CA GLY A 68 -30.37 -3.71 -2.66
C GLY A 68 -30.31 -5.15 -3.16
N SER A 69 -29.18 -5.82 -3.03
CA SER A 69 -29.08 -7.23 -3.42
C SER A 69 -29.91 -8.16 -2.53
N THR A 70 -30.18 -7.76 -1.27
CA THR A 70 -30.95 -8.60 -0.33
C THR A 70 -32.40 -8.80 -0.77
N SER A 71 -32.98 -7.82 -1.48
CA SER A 71 -34.34 -7.88 -2.06
C SER A 71 -34.42 -8.64 -3.38
N ILE A 72 -33.30 -9.04 -3.97
CA ILE A 72 -33.29 -9.80 -5.23
C ILE A 72 -33.88 -11.19 -4.99
N LYS A 73 -34.97 -11.49 -5.70
CA LYS A 73 -35.46 -12.87 -5.86
C LYS A 73 -34.67 -13.56 -6.96
N LEU A 74 -33.93 -14.60 -6.59
CA LEU A 74 -33.27 -15.51 -7.52
C LEU A 74 -34.31 -16.40 -8.21
N LEU A 75 -34.10 -16.68 -9.49
CA LEU A 75 -34.92 -17.57 -10.31
C LEU A 75 -34.13 -18.86 -10.62
N ASP A 76 -34.76 -19.87 -11.21
CA ASP A 76 -34.14 -21.19 -11.45
C ASP A 76 -32.83 -21.09 -12.25
N GLU A 77 -32.75 -20.17 -13.21
CA GLU A 77 -31.54 -19.88 -14.00
C GLU A 77 -30.38 -19.26 -13.19
N SER A 78 -30.59 -18.96 -11.90
CA SER A 78 -29.52 -18.52 -10.99
C SER A 78 -28.56 -19.64 -10.62
N GLU A 79 -29.01 -20.90 -10.61
CA GLU A 79 -28.12 -22.04 -10.35
C GLU A 79 -27.15 -22.26 -11.52
N ARG A 80 -27.60 -22.05 -12.76
CA ARG A 80 -26.70 -22.05 -13.92
C ARG A 80 -25.71 -20.89 -13.90
N LEU A 81 -26.10 -19.73 -13.35
CA LEU A 81 -25.18 -18.62 -13.11
C LEU A 81 -24.15 -18.99 -12.03
N ARG A 82 -24.56 -19.67 -10.95
CA ARG A 82 -23.67 -20.20 -9.90
C ARG A 82 -22.65 -21.18 -10.48
N GLU A 83 -23.10 -22.20 -11.20
CA GLU A 83 -22.21 -23.18 -11.86
C GLU A 83 -21.16 -22.50 -12.75
N MET A 84 -21.58 -21.48 -13.50
CA MET A 84 -20.67 -20.73 -14.35
C MET A 84 -19.69 -19.88 -13.54
N LEU A 85 -20.13 -19.26 -12.44
CA LEU A 85 -19.24 -18.54 -11.52
C LEU A 85 -18.23 -19.49 -10.85
N ASP A 86 -18.61 -20.73 -10.58
CA ASP A 86 -17.76 -21.76 -9.98
C ASP A 86 -16.74 -22.34 -10.97
N ALA A 87 -17.16 -22.63 -12.22
CA ALA A 87 -16.35 -23.37 -13.19
C ALA A 87 -15.53 -22.49 -14.15
N GLN A 88 -15.84 -21.20 -14.28
CA GLN A 88 -15.23 -20.35 -15.30
C GLN A 88 -13.72 -20.14 -15.03
N SER A 89 -12.90 -20.35 -16.07
CA SER A 89 -11.46 -20.07 -16.00
C SER A 89 -11.18 -18.58 -15.76
N LEU A 90 -10.29 -18.30 -14.81
CA LEU A 90 -9.79 -16.96 -14.47
C LEU A 90 -8.55 -16.55 -15.27
N ARG A 91 -8.10 -17.36 -16.25
CA ARG A 91 -6.95 -17.04 -17.11
C ARG A 91 -7.22 -15.81 -17.99
N ASP A 92 -6.14 -15.16 -18.42
CA ASP A 92 -6.19 -13.83 -19.04
C ASP A 92 -7.23 -13.71 -20.17
N GLY A 93 -8.17 -12.79 -19.95
CA GLY A 93 -9.20 -12.45 -20.93
C GLY A 93 -10.40 -13.40 -21.01
N ALA A 94 -10.37 -14.59 -20.41
CA ALA A 94 -11.46 -15.57 -20.51
C ALA A 94 -12.80 -15.02 -19.99
N VAL A 95 -12.80 -14.41 -18.79
CA VAL A 95 -13.99 -13.74 -18.24
C VAL A 95 -14.41 -12.55 -19.10
N ARG A 96 -13.46 -11.75 -19.61
CA ARG A 96 -13.78 -10.60 -20.49
C ARG A 96 -14.45 -11.04 -21.79
N GLY A 97 -14.04 -12.18 -22.35
CA GLY A 97 -14.68 -12.79 -23.51
C GLY A 97 -16.08 -13.29 -23.20
N LEU A 98 -16.24 -14.01 -22.08
CA LEU A 98 -17.53 -14.54 -21.63
C LEU A 98 -18.58 -13.45 -21.45
N VAL A 99 -18.25 -12.38 -20.71
CA VAL A 99 -19.23 -11.34 -20.34
C VAL A 99 -19.72 -10.50 -21.53
N LYS A 100 -19.03 -10.57 -22.67
CA LYS A 100 -19.44 -9.95 -23.94
C LYS A 100 -20.45 -10.81 -24.71
N LYS A 101 -20.54 -12.12 -24.44
CA LYS A 101 -21.42 -13.04 -25.17
C LYS A 101 -22.89 -12.76 -24.84
N ALA A 102 -23.75 -12.80 -25.87
CA ALA A 102 -25.19 -12.56 -25.72
C ALA A 102 -25.84 -13.55 -24.75
N HIS A 103 -25.48 -14.83 -24.82
CA HIS A 103 -26.01 -15.85 -23.92
C HIS A 103 -25.75 -15.54 -22.44
N PHE A 104 -24.59 -14.95 -22.12
CA PHE A 104 -24.20 -14.64 -20.74
C PHE A 104 -25.07 -13.50 -20.22
N ARG A 105 -25.26 -12.48 -21.06
CA ARG A 105 -26.11 -11.33 -20.74
C ARG A 105 -27.56 -11.77 -20.52
N THR A 106 -28.04 -12.71 -21.33
CA THR A 106 -29.38 -13.29 -21.18
C THR A 106 -29.50 -14.13 -19.90
N LEU A 107 -28.50 -14.96 -19.61
CA LEU A 107 -28.46 -15.77 -18.39
C LEU A 107 -28.56 -14.89 -17.13
N VAL A 108 -27.68 -13.89 -16.99
CA VAL A 108 -27.71 -12.99 -15.82
C VAL A 108 -29.05 -12.27 -15.67
N LYS A 109 -29.67 -11.84 -16.78
CA LYS A 109 -31.01 -11.22 -16.75
C LYS A 109 -32.12 -12.18 -16.33
N ARG A 110 -31.99 -13.47 -16.65
CA ARG A 110 -32.95 -14.52 -16.28
C ARG A 110 -32.71 -15.10 -14.90
N SER A 111 -31.55 -14.86 -14.29
CA SER A 111 -31.23 -15.32 -12.94
C SER A 111 -31.93 -14.51 -11.83
N THR A 112 -32.51 -13.35 -12.14
CA THR A 112 -33.12 -12.45 -11.15
C THR A 112 -34.48 -11.92 -11.60
N ALA A 113 -35.43 -11.76 -10.68
CA ALA A 113 -36.76 -11.21 -10.99
C ALA A 113 -36.80 -9.67 -11.18
N ILE A 114 -35.73 -8.96 -10.83
CA ILE A 114 -35.66 -7.49 -10.87
C ILE A 114 -35.06 -7.02 -12.21
N ARG A 115 -35.72 -6.06 -12.88
CA ARG A 115 -35.16 -5.42 -14.09
C ARG A 115 -34.12 -4.36 -13.70
N PRO A 116 -33.06 -4.11 -14.50
CA PRO A 116 -32.00 -3.16 -14.17
C PRO A 116 -32.48 -1.76 -13.74
N ALA A 117 -33.56 -1.25 -14.35
CA ALA A 117 -34.13 0.06 -14.05
C ALA A 117 -34.84 0.13 -12.68
N GLN A 118 -35.28 -0.99 -12.13
CA GLN A 118 -35.93 -1.05 -10.81
C GLN A 118 -34.93 -1.00 -9.65
N MET A 119 -33.69 -1.48 -9.85
CA MET A 119 -32.64 -1.43 -8.83
C MET A 119 -32.26 0.01 -8.46
N ASP A 120 -32.18 0.93 -9.44
CA ASP A 120 -31.89 2.35 -9.20
C ASP A 120 -33.06 3.05 -8.47
N ILE A 121 -34.30 2.60 -8.69
CA ILE A 121 -35.51 3.16 -8.08
C ILE A 121 -35.67 2.68 -6.62
N GLU A 122 -35.44 1.40 -6.34
CA GLU A 122 -35.54 0.85 -4.97
C GLU A 122 -34.44 1.40 -4.06
N ALA A 123 -33.22 1.61 -4.57
CA ALA A 123 -32.15 2.28 -3.84
C ALA A 123 -32.47 3.75 -3.48
N SER A 124 -33.25 4.44 -4.33
CA SER A 124 -33.67 5.83 -4.08
C SER A 124 -34.80 5.96 -3.03
N ARG A 125 -35.57 4.89 -2.79
CA ARG A 125 -36.73 4.89 -1.89
C ARG A 125 -36.37 4.66 -0.42
N SER A 126 -35.17 4.15 -0.13
CA SER A 126 -34.69 3.86 1.23
C SER A 126 -33.94 5.03 1.90
N SER A 127 -33.81 6.19 1.23
CA SER A 127 -33.23 7.41 1.82
C SER A 127 -34.30 8.34 2.40
N PRO A 128 -34.18 8.85 3.65
CA PRO A 128 -35.13 9.79 4.21
C PRO A 128 -35.06 11.14 3.48
N ARG A 129 -36.18 11.55 2.87
CA ARG A 129 -36.30 12.83 2.15
C ARG A 129 -36.19 14.01 3.12
N ARG A 130 -35.18 14.88 2.92
CA ARG A 130 -35.13 16.23 3.52
C ARG A 130 -35.93 17.22 2.67
N PRO A 131 -36.61 18.22 3.28
CA PRO A 131 -37.39 19.21 2.54
C PRO A 131 -36.47 20.19 1.82
N THR A 132 -36.78 20.47 0.55
CA THR A 132 -36.08 21.44 -0.29
C THR A 132 -36.65 22.84 -0.07
N SER A 133 -35.86 23.76 0.48
CA SER A 133 -36.13 25.19 0.38
C SER A 133 -35.49 25.73 -0.90
N ARG A 134 -36.31 26.31 -1.77
CA ARG A 134 -35.88 27.04 -2.97
C ARG A 134 -35.06 28.27 -2.55
N LYS A 135 -33.79 28.34 -2.96
CA LYS A 135 -33.06 29.61 -3.09
C LYS A 135 -32.85 29.89 -4.57
N VAL A 136 -33.37 31.03 -5.00
CA VAL A 136 -33.22 31.62 -6.33
C VAL A 136 -31.80 32.20 -6.44
N HIS A 137 -31.09 31.88 -7.52
CA HIS A 137 -29.87 32.59 -7.93
C HIS A 137 -30.17 33.38 -9.22
N PRO A 138 -29.62 34.60 -9.37
CA PRO A 138 -29.92 35.46 -10.52
C PRO A 138 -29.21 34.99 -11.78
N VAL A 139 -29.90 35.18 -12.91
CA VAL A 139 -29.47 34.92 -14.27
C VAL A 139 -28.48 36.01 -14.71
N VAL A 140 -27.30 35.62 -15.19
CA VAL A 140 -26.38 36.53 -15.91
C VAL A 140 -26.39 36.15 -17.39
N HIS A 141 -26.74 37.12 -18.23
CA HIS A 141 -26.79 37.00 -19.68
C HIS A 141 -25.39 36.91 -20.30
N SER A 142 -25.26 36.07 -21.33
CA SER A 142 -24.09 35.96 -22.19
C SER A 142 -24.09 37.08 -23.25
N VAL A 143 -23.03 37.88 -23.28
CA VAL A 143 -22.77 38.83 -24.37
C VAL A 143 -21.76 38.21 -25.33
N ARG A 144 -22.16 38.13 -26.61
CA ARG A 144 -21.36 37.69 -27.75
C ARG A 144 -20.58 38.90 -28.28
N ILE A 145 -19.25 38.82 -28.38
CA ILE A 145 -18.44 39.80 -29.10
C ILE A 145 -17.65 39.09 -30.19
N VAL A 146 -17.76 39.63 -31.40
CA VAL A 146 -17.18 39.18 -32.66
C VAL A 146 -15.74 39.69 -32.79
N SER A 147 -14.81 38.84 -33.20
CA SER A 147 -13.42 39.22 -33.53
C SER A 147 -13.24 39.38 -35.05
N PRO A 148 -12.51 40.39 -35.55
CA PRO A 148 -12.08 40.44 -36.93
C PRO A 148 -10.71 39.77 -37.13
N ARG A 149 -10.52 39.13 -38.29
CA ARG A 149 -9.24 38.61 -38.80
C ARG A 149 -8.44 39.75 -39.45
N VAL A 150 -7.14 39.84 -39.18
CA VAL A 150 -6.13 40.35 -40.12
C VAL A 150 -4.80 39.61 -39.87
N GLY A 151 -4.19 39.11 -40.94
CA GLY A 151 -2.82 38.63 -40.96
C GLY A 151 -1.91 39.59 -41.73
N GLY A 152 -0.59 39.44 -41.54
CA GLY A 152 0.43 40.05 -42.41
C GLY A 152 1.55 40.78 -41.67
N GLU A 153 2.77 40.26 -41.87
CA GLU A 153 4.10 40.90 -41.76
C GLU A 153 4.87 40.97 -40.41
N LYS A 154 6.19 40.71 -40.54
CA LYS A 154 7.27 40.58 -39.53
C LYS A 154 8.09 41.90 -39.44
N PRO A 155 9.25 41.95 -38.76
CA PRO A 155 9.52 41.85 -37.32
C PRO A 155 10.28 43.11 -36.80
N SER A 156 10.25 43.41 -35.50
CA SER A 156 11.32 44.23 -34.89
C SER A 156 11.44 44.05 -33.38
N THR A 157 12.64 44.39 -32.91
CA THR A 157 13.33 44.10 -31.66
C THR A 157 12.86 44.88 -30.41
N SER A 158 13.17 44.26 -29.25
CA SER A 158 13.69 44.86 -28.01
C SER A 158 12.75 45.13 -26.80
N THR A 159 13.11 44.44 -25.70
CA THR A 159 13.16 44.82 -24.26
C THR A 159 12.09 45.69 -23.58
N LEU A 160 11.51 45.15 -22.48
CA LEU A 160 10.94 45.88 -21.34
C LEU A 160 11.37 45.14 -20.05
N LYS A 161 12.37 45.61 -19.28
CA LYS A 161 12.35 46.62 -18.19
C LYS A 161 11.26 46.41 -17.11
N VAL A 162 11.74 45.81 -16.02
CA VAL A 162 11.17 45.80 -14.66
C VAL A 162 11.12 47.22 -14.10
N THR A 163 10.02 47.61 -13.45
CA THR A 163 9.97 48.79 -12.58
C THR A 163 9.47 48.39 -11.19
N ARG A 164 10.35 48.57 -10.20
CA ARG A 164 10.10 48.45 -8.77
C ARG A 164 9.96 49.87 -8.22
N VAL A 165 8.96 50.13 -7.37
CA VAL A 165 8.78 51.40 -6.66
C VAL A 165 9.27 51.24 -5.23
N LEU A 166 10.24 52.07 -4.82
CA LEU A 166 10.59 52.35 -3.43
C LEU A 166 10.90 53.86 -3.28
N ARG A 167 10.25 54.50 -2.30
CA ARG A 167 10.76 55.65 -1.52
C ARG A 167 10.91 55.08 -0.10
N GLY A 168 11.94 55.31 0.70
CA GLY A 168 12.98 56.32 0.71
C GLY A 168 12.97 56.93 2.11
N ASP A 169 13.96 56.64 2.94
CA ASP A 169 14.45 57.62 3.91
C ASP A 169 15.88 57.29 4.42
N GLN A 170 16.63 58.37 4.66
CA GLN A 170 18.06 58.41 4.90
C GLN A 170 18.41 58.23 6.40
N ASN A 171 19.57 57.67 6.74
CA ASN A 171 20.80 58.43 7.08
C ASN A 171 21.80 57.65 7.98
N LYS A 172 23.07 58.00 7.77
CA LYS A 172 24.26 57.93 8.64
C LYS A 172 25.18 56.68 8.64
N ILE A 173 26.39 56.99 8.19
CA ILE A 173 27.66 56.27 8.15
C ILE A 173 28.39 56.44 9.48
N ILE A 174 28.99 55.39 10.04
CA ILE A 174 30.26 55.46 10.80
C ILE A 174 31.11 54.22 10.50
N HIS A 175 32.34 54.44 10.03
CA HIS A 175 33.42 53.45 9.93
C HIS A 175 34.14 53.30 11.28
N ALA A 176 34.43 52.06 11.69
CA ALA A 176 35.55 51.77 12.59
C ALA A 176 36.16 50.40 12.25
N ARG A 177 37.50 50.35 12.22
CA ARG A 177 38.35 49.22 11.86
C ARG A 177 39.22 48.81 13.07
N LYS A 178 39.57 47.50 13.12
CA LYS A 178 40.68 46.79 13.82
C LYS A 178 40.42 46.23 15.24
N PRO A 179 41.20 45.22 15.71
CA PRO A 179 41.95 44.13 15.04
C PRO A 179 41.75 42.72 15.68
N ILE A 180 42.43 41.72 15.10
CA ILE A 180 42.47 40.28 15.43
C ILE A 180 43.18 39.97 16.76
N SER A 181 42.67 38.99 17.54
CA SER A 181 43.46 38.22 18.52
C SER A 181 43.06 36.73 18.52
N LYS A 182 44.03 35.85 18.83
CA LYS A 182 44.12 34.40 18.56
C LYS A 182 43.83 33.50 19.80
N LEU A 183 43.21 32.33 19.55
CA LEU A 183 43.24 30.98 20.21
C LEU A 183 42.61 30.77 21.62
N PRO A 184 42.27 29.51 22.06
CA PRO A 184 41.82 28.27 21.38
C PRO A 184 40.64 27.49 22.05
N ASP A 185 40.20 26.39 21.41
CA ASP A 185 39.52 25.16 21.89
C ASP A 185 38.41 25.18 22.97
N THR A 186 37.17 24.92 22.53
CA THR A 186 36.30 23.77 22.91
C THR A 186 34.87 24.02 22.41
N LEU A 187 34.53 23.54 21.21
CA LEU A 187 33.13 23.52 20.76
C LEU A 187 32.44 22.28 21.35
N GLN A 188 31.91 22.45 22.57
CA GLN A 188 30.77 21.65 23.01
C GLN A 188 29.65 21.81 21.97
N VAL A 189 29.24 20.69 21.37
CA VAL A 189 28.06 20.64 20.48
C VAL A 189 26.81 20.74 21.36
N GLY A 190 26.52 21.94 21.84
CA GLY A 190 25.23 22.29 22.41
C GLY A 190 24.24 22.53 21.26
N ARG A 191 23.18 21.72 21.17
CA ARG A 191 22.06 22.01 20.26
C ARG A 191 21.48 23.39 20.63
N SER A 192 21.33 24.28 19.63
CA SER A 192 20.76 25.61 19.85
C SER A 192 19.34 25.52 20.44
N PRO A 193 19.02 26.29 21.51
CA PRO A 193 17.68 26.34 22.11
C PRO A 193 16.58 26.71 21.11
N ALA A 194 16.92 27.43 20.04
CA ALA A 194 15.98 27.81 18.98
C ALA A 194 15.50 26.61 18.14
N LYS A 195 16.31 25.55 18.02
CA LYS A 195 15.92 24.32 17.30
C LYS A 195 15.00 23.45 18.15
N LEU A 196 15.27 23.38 19.46
CA LEU A 196 14.38 22.76 20.45
C LEU A 196 13.02 23.48 20.56
N ALA A 197 13.01 24.81 20.45
CA ALA A 197 11.77 25.60 20.49
C ALA A 197 10.94 25.52 19.20
N LEU A 198 11.57 25.31 18.03
CA LEU A 198 10.85 25.12 16.76
C LEU A 198 10.29 23.70 16.60
N GLU A 199 10.97 22.69 17.13
CA GLU A 199 10.49 21.30 17.16
C GLU A 199 9.33 21.11 18.16
N ALA A 200 9.19 21.99 19.16
CA ALA A 200 8.14 21.91 20.18
C ALA A 200 6.72 22.27 19.69
N ASP A 201 6.57 22.90 18.52
CA ASP A 201 5.27 23.32 17.97
C ASP A 201 4.73 22.36 16.89
N GLN A 202 5.52 21.36 16.48
CA GLN A 202 5.08 20.35 15.52
C GLN A 202 4.53 19.14 16.26
N GLN A 203 3.22 18.89 16.14
CA GLN A 203 2.55 17.72 16.73
C GLN A 203 2.77 16.43 15.90
N PHE A 204 3.94 16.29 15.27
CA PHE A 204 4.32 15.14 14.47
C PHE A 204 5.85 14.95 14.45
N THR A 205 6.27 13.71 14.23
CA THR A 205 7.67 13.33 14.03
C THR A 205 7.94 13.07 12.55
N THR A 206 9.03 13.59 11.99
CA THR A 206 9.41 13.34 10.59
C THR A 206 10.44 12.22 10.46
N HIS A 207 10.20 11.32 9.50
CA HIS A 207 11.08 10.23 9.13
C HIS A 207 11.52 10.40 7.68
N MET A 208 12.83 10.31 7.43
CA MET A 208 13.37 10.16 6.09
C MET A 208 13.49 8.66 5.78
N LEU A 209 12.75 8.21 4.78
CA LEU A 209 12.82 6.84 4.27
C LEU A 209 13.60 6.81 2.96
N HIS A 210 14.49 5.84 2.84
CA HIS A 210 15.20 5.55 1.60
C HIS A 210 14.44 4.46 0.85
N PHE A 211 14.08 4.70 -0.39
CA PHE A 211 13.35 3.72 -1.18
C PHE A 211 14.11 3.27 -2.42
N GLY A 212 13.82 2.04 -2.83
CA GLY A 212 14.06 1.53 -4.18
C GLY A 212 12.73 1.07 -4.78
N THR A 213 12.50 1.33 -6.06
CA THR A 213 11.29 0.88 -6.74
C THR A 213 11.53 0.54 -8.19
N ASP A 214 10.82 -0.48 -8.67
CA ASP A 214 10.76 -0.86 -10.09
C ASP A 214 9.49 -0.31 -10.78
N ARG A 215 8.81 0.65 -10.15
CA ARG A 215 7.66 1.37 -10.70
C ARG A 215 8.11 2.46 -11.69
N LEU A 216 7.26 2.73 -12.67
CA LEU A 216 7.45 3.83 -13.60
C LEU A 216 7.38 5.18 -12.86
N LEU A 217 8.50 5.92 -12.90
CA LEU A 217 8.57 7.30 -12.43
C LEU A 217 7.75 8.19 -13.37
N THR A 218 6.86 8.99 -12.80
CA THR A 218 6.12 10.05 -13.52
C THR A 218 6.30 11.37 -12.77
N ILE A 219 6.57 12.44 -13.50
CA ILE A 219 6.58 13.81 -12.95
C ILE A 219 5.22 14.44 -13.22
N ASN A 220 4.54 14.87 -12.16
CA ASN A 220 3.24 15.54 -12.28
C ASN A 220 3.40 16.99 -12.80
N ASN A 221 2.29 17.66 -13.07
CA ASN A 221 2.31 19.05 -13.57
C ASN A 221 2.94 20.06 -12.61
N ASN A 222 3.06 19.73 -11.32
CA ASN A 222 3.69 20.55 -10.30
C ASN A 222 5.19 20.29 -10.18
N GLY A 223 5.74 19.35 -10.94
CA GLY A 223 7.13 18.94 -10.87
C GLY A 223 7.43 17.88 -9.80
N ASP A 224 6.41 17.33 -9.13
CA ASP A 224 6.61 16.31 -8.10
C ASP A 224 6.73 14.93 -8.72
N ALA A 225 7.66 14.14 -8.18
CA ALA A 225 7.79 12.73 -8.52
C ALA A 225 6.63 11.90 -7.95
N THR A 226 6.11 11.02 -8.78
CA THR A 226 5.02 10.09 -8.46
C THR A 226 5.32 8.72 -9.05
N PHE A 227 4.84 7.66 -8.39
CA PHE A 227 5.01 6.28 -8.83
C PHE A 227 3.65 5.58 -8.87
N GLY A 228 3.26 5.14 -10.07
CA GLY A 228 2.00 4.44 -10.29
C GLY A 228 2.11 2.92 -10.14
N ASP A 229 1.15 2.21 -10.73
CA ASP A 229 1.01 0.76 -10.70
C ASP A 229 1.65 0.07 -11.93
N VAL A 230 2.45 0.81 -12.68
CA VAL A 230 3.09 0.37 -13.94
C VAL A 230 4.56 0.06 -13.70
N ARG A 231 5.08 -0.99 -14.33
CA ARG A 231 6.50 -1.34 -14.33
C ARG A 231 7.33 -0.23 -14.99
N GLY A 232 8.51 0.04 -14.43
CA GLY A 232 9.49 0.98 -14.96
C GLY A 232 10.37 0.39 -16.07
N GLU A 233 11.41 1.13 -16.43
CA GLU A 233 12.35 0.83 -17.52
C GLU A 233 13.44 -0.18 -17.13
N ASP A 234 13.05 -1.34 -16.58
CA ASP A 234 13.98 -2.44 -16.22
C ASP A 234 15.19 -2.00 -15.37
N LYS A 235 14.97 -1.00 -14.49
CA LYS A 235 15.96 -0.45 -13.56
C LYS A 235 15.32 -0.13 -12.22
N VAL A 236 16.13 -0.14 -11.17
CA VAL A 236 15.71 0.34 -9.85
C VAL A 236 15.81 1.85 -9.84
N THR A 237 14.71 2.53 -9.52
CA THR A 237 14.71 3.95 -9.18
C THR A 237 14.93 4.11 -7.68
N TYR A 238 15.93 4.89 -7.31
CA TYR A 238 16.26 5.19 -5.92
C TYR A 238 15.72 6.55 -5.52
N GLY A 239 15.49 6.75 -4.23
CA GLY A 239 15.10 8.07 -3.73
C GLY A 239 14.87 8.12 -2.24
N VAL A 240 14.45 9.29 -1.78
CA VAL A 240 14.06 9.54 -0.39
C VAL A 240 12.62 10.06 -0.30
N ALA A 241 11.90 9.60 0.71
CA ALA A 241 10.58 10.05 1.08
C ALA A 241 10.62 10.69 2.47
N ASN A 242 10.15 11.94 2.58
CA ASN A 242 9.98 12.61 3.87
C ASN A 242 8.55 12.39 4.35
N VAL A 243 8.40 11.67 5.46
CA VAL A 243 7.09 11.24 5.97
C VAL A 243 6.89 11.76 7.39
N SER A 244 5.77 12.42 7.67
CA SER A 244 5.36 12.74 9.04
C SER A 244 4.54 11.62 9.64
N ILE A 245 4.69 11.41 10.94
CA ILE A 245 3.83 10.56 11.76
C ILE A 245 3.31 11.40 12.92
N PRO A 246 1.98 11.52 13.10
CA PRO A 246 1.39 12.42 14.07
C PRO A 246 1.65 11.94 15.51
N HIS A 247 1.76 12.83 16.49
CA HIS A 247 1.93 12.43 17.90
C HIS A 247 0.69 11.73 18.48
N VAL A 248 -0.46 11.86 17.83
CA VAL A 248 -1.67 11.09 18.16
C VAL A 248 -1.64 9.65 17.62
N HIS A 249 -0.55 9.25 16.95
CA HIS A 249 -0.38 7.94 16.34
C HIS A 249 -0.56 6.80 17.35
N LYS A 250 -1.18 5.72 16.89
CA LYS A 250 -1.31 4.47 17.64
C LYS A 250 -0.55 3.36 16.96
N GLU A 251 0.19 2.58 17.74
CA GLU A 251 0.98 1.46 17.23
C GLU A 251 0.13 0.54 16.31
N GLY A 252 0.68 0.23 15.14
CA GLY A 252 0.07 -0.58 14.09
C GLY A 252 -0.97 0.14 13.22
N ALA A 253 -1.38 1.36 13.56
CA ALA A 253 -2.38 2.12 12.81
C ALA A 253 -1.81 2.76 11.54
N LEU A 254 -2.64 2.96 10.52
CA LEU A 254 -2.33 3.89 9.44
C LEU A 254 -3.36 5.00 9.48
N GLU A 255 -3.05 6.10 10.18
CA GLU A 255 -3.90 7.26 10.23
C GLU A 255 -3.92 7.93 8.86
N ARG A 256 -5.07 7.81 8.19
CA ARG A 256 -5.35 8.43 6.90
C ARG A 256 -6.66 9.20 7.00
N PRO A 257 -6.82 10.29 6.23
CA PRO A 257 -8.04 11.06 6.31
C PRO A 257 -9.25 10.19 6.01
N SER A 258 -10.20 10.16 6.95
CA SER A 258 -11.46 9.46 6.76
C SER A 258 -12.28 10.23 5.72
N ARG A 259 -12.55 9.64 4.56
CA ARG A 259 -13.45 10.23 3.55
C ARG A 259 -14.89 10.16 4.08
N GLY A 260 -15.29 11.18 4.84
CA GLY A 260 -16.67 11.35 5.26
C GLY A 260 -17.61 11.47 4.05
N ILE A 261 -18.85 11.00 4.20
CA ILE A 261 -19.93 10.90 3.20
C ILE A 261 -20.28 12.24 2.49
N ARG A 262 -19.64 13.37 2.84
CA ARG A 262 -20.12 14.72 2.51
C ARG A 262 -19.24 15.56 1.58
N PHE A 263 -18.10 15.08 1.09
CA PHE A 263 -17.21 15.90 0.26
C PHE A 263 -16.74 15.16 -1.00
N TRP A 264 -16.90 15.83 -2.15
CA TRP A 264 -16.44 15.38 -3.48
C TRP A 264 -14.94 15.64 -3.70
N SER A 265 -14.22 16.08 -2.67
CA SER A 265 -12.78 16.38 -2.69
C SER A 265 -11.99 15.29 -1.96
N THR A 266 -10.73 15.09 -2.36
CA THR A 266 -9.74 14.39 -1.53
C THR A 266 -9.68 15.13 -0.18
N PRO A 267 -9.99 14.47 0.95
CA PRO A 267 -9.86 15.10 2.25
C PRO A 267 -8.42 15.54 2.46
N ASP A 268 -8.24 16.77 2.93
CA ASP A 268 -6.92 17.35 3.14
C ASP A 268 -6.12 16.51 4.15
N GLU A 269 -4.89 16.22 3.80
CA GLU A 269 -3.96 15.53 4.67
C GLU A 269 -3.42 16.48 5.73
N ASP A 270 -3.87 16.30 6.97
CA ASP A 270 -3.34 16.99 8.16
C ASP A 270 -2.17 16.18 8.79
N PRO A 271 -0.91 16.66 8.75
CA PRO A 271 0.26 15.98 9.33
C PRO A 271 0.17 15.76 10.84
N CYS A 272 -0.64 16.55 11.56
CA CYS A 272 -0.85 16.40 13.00
C CYS A 272 -1.87 15.29 13.32
N LYS A 273 -2.56 14.74 12.31
CA LYS A 273 -3.56 13.68 12.47
C LYS A 273 -3.32 12.46 11.60
N HIS A 274 -2.54 12.59 10.54
CA HIS A 274 -2.34 11.55 9.53
C HIS A 274 -0.86 11.34 9.25
N ILE A 275 -0.53 10.14 8.77
CA ILE A 275 0.78 9.86 8.20
C ILE A 275 0.82 10.46 6.80
N VAL A 276 1.73 11.43 6.55
CA VAL A 276 1.75 12.23 5.31
C VAL A 276 3.11 12.13 4.64
N ILE A 277 3.11 11.92 3.31
CA ILE A 277 4.33 12.05 2.50
C ILE A 277 4.44 13.51 2.07
N HIS A 278 5.42 14.24 2.59
CA HIS A 278 5.63 15.64 2.23
C HIS A 278 6.35 15.82 0.91
N ARG A 279 7.29 14.91 0.61
CA ARG A 279 8.14 14.99 -0.58
C ARG A 279 8.68 13.63 -0.95
N LEU A 280 8.65 13.34 -2.25
CA LEU A 280 9.38 12.25 -2.89
C LEU A 280 10.50 12.86 -3.73
N THR A 281 11.74 12.45 -3.47
CA THR A 281 12.92 12.93 -4.19
C THR A 281 13.63 11.74 -4.81
N PRO A 282 13.41 11.44 -6.10
CA PRO A 282 14.24 10.50 -6.83
C PRO A 282 15.69 10.97 -6.82
N LEU A 283 16.62 10.04 -6.62
CA LEU A 283 18.05 10.32 -6.53
C LEU A 283 18.80 9.35 -7.44
N GLU A 284 19.90 9.82 -8.00
CA GLU A 284 20.91 8.95 -8.55
C GLU A 284 21.51 8.08 -7.44
N LEU A 285 21.96 6.87 -7.79
CA LEU A 285 22.44 5.89 -6.83
C LEU A 285 23.57 6.43 -5.93
N SER A 286 24.50 7.20 -6.49
CA SER A 286 25.60 7.84 -5.74
C SER A 286 25.09 8.83 -4.69
N ASP A 287 24.08 9.63 -5.04
CA ASP A 287 23.45 10.60 -4.14
C ASP A 287 22.63 9.90 -3.06
N TRP A 288 21.92 8.84 -3.43
CA TRP A 288 21.18 7.99 -2.51
C TRP A 288 22.09 7.31 -1.48
N CYS A 289 23.22 6.73 -1.92
CA CYS A 289 24.21 6.17 -1.00
C CYS A 289 24.87 7.22 -0.11
N ARG A 290 24.94 8.48 -0.55
CA ARG A 290 25.48 9.58 0.28
C ARG A 290 24.46 10.08 1.30
N SER A 291 23.16 10.04 0.99
CA SER A 291 22.10 10.48 1.92
C SER A 291 21.97 9.56 3.14
N THR A 292 22.38 8.29 3.04
CA THR A 292 22.38 7.33 4.16
C THR A 292 23.58 7.45 5.09
N ARG A 293 24.73 7.93 4.60
CA ARG A 293 26.01 8.01 5.36
C ARG A 293 25.99 8.96 6.54
N LEU A 294 24.93 9.75 6.70
CA LEU A 294 24.70 10.55 7.89
C LEU A 294 24.26 9.71 9.11
N GLN A 295 24.00 8.41 8.93
CA GLN A 295 23.52 7.50 9.97
C GLN A 295 24.44 6.28 10.10
N ASP A 296 25.36 6.30 11.07
CA ASP A 296 26.05 5.09 11.52
C ASP A 296 25.04 4.19 12.25
N GLY A 297 24.79 2.97 11.74
CA GLY A 297 23.84 2.06 12.37
C GLY A 297 23.39 0.89 11.51
N GLU A 298 22.33 0.25 11.98
CA GLU A 298 21.67 -0.88 11.33
C GLU A 298 20.69 -0.36 10.26
N GLY A 299 20.34 -1.19 9.28
CA GLY A 299 19.26 -0.91 8.33
C GLY A 299 18.02 -1.76 8.59
N LEU A 300 16.83 -1.21 8.36
CA LEU A 300 15.57 -1.95 8.36
C LEU A 300 14.88 -1.78 7.02
N LEU A 301 14.74 -2.88 6.27
CA LEU A 301 14.05 -2.94 4.99
C LEU A 301 12.65 -3.51 5.13
N PHE A 302 11.65 -2.74 4.71
CA PHE A 302 10.29 -3.24 4.50
C PHE A 302 10.00 -3.54 3.02
N ILE A 303 9.40 -4.69 2.74
CA ILE A 303 8.94 -5.12 1.41
C ILE A 303 7.44 -5.42 1.48
N HIS A 304 6.64 -4.66 0.74
CA HIS A 304 5.18 -4.79 0.78
C HIS A 304 4.65 -6.02 0.03
N GLY A 305 3.37 -6.35 0.29
CA GLY A 305 2.66 -7.46 -0.35
C GLY A 305 1.84 -7.06 -1.57
N PHE A 306 0.90 -7.93 -1.93
CA PHE A 306 -0.05 -7.75 -3.04
C PHE A 306 -1.02 -6.58 -2.78
N ASN A 307 -1.48 -5.93 -3.85
CA ASN A 307 -2.49 -4.87 -3.84
C ASN A 307 -2.07 -3.63 -3.02
N VAL A 308 -0.81 -3.22 -3.14
CA VAL A 308 -0.26 -2.06 -2.41
C VAL A 308 0.27 -1.05 -3.43
N SER A 309 -0.17 0.20 -3.34
CA SER A 309 0.38 1.33 -4.09
C SER A 309 1.74 1.78 -3.53
N PHE A 310 2.47 2.62 -4.26
CA PHE A 310 3.74 3.15 -3.78
C PHE A 310 3.58 3.91 -2.45
N ASP A 311 2.60 4.82 -2.37
CA ASP A 311 2.38 5.64 -1.18
C ASP A 311 2.01 4.78 0.04
N GLU A 312 1.17 3.76 -0.15
CA GLU A 312 0.83 2.80 0.91
C GLU A 312 2.04 2.02 1.41
N ALA A 313 2.98 1.65 0.51
CA ALA A 313 4.23 1.01 0.89
C ALA A 313 5.10 1.94 1.74
N ILE A 314 5.20 3.21 1.36
CA ILE A 314 5.97 4.23 2.09
C ILE A 314 5.34 4.54 3.45
N TRP A 315 4.01 4.73 3.53
CA TRP A 315 3.31 4.94 4.81
C TRP A 315 3.53 3.77 5.76
N ARG A 316 3.40 2.54 5.25
CA ARG A 316 3.58 1.34 6.06
C ARG A 316 5.02 1.17 6.53
N ALA A 317 6.00 1.41 5.66
CA ALA A 317 7.42 1.38 6.04
C ALA A 317 7.73 2.42 7.12
N ALA A 318 7.18 3.65 6.99
CA ALA A 318 7.39 4.73 7.95
C ALA A 318 6.80 4.36 9.31
N GLN A 319 5.56 3.86 9.32
CA GLN A 319 4.85 3.39 10.50
C GLN A 319 5.62 2.27 11.21
N ILE A 320 6.04 1.22 10.48
CA ILE A 320 6.83 0.13 11.05
C ILE A 320 8.11 0.67 11.70
N CYS A 321 8.86 1.53 11.00
CA CYS A 321 10.10 2.08 11.56
C CYS A 321 9.86 2.95 12.79
N HIS A 322 8.74 3.67 12.85
CA HIS A 322 8.37 4.52 13.98
C HIS A 322 7.98 3.69 15.21
N ASP A 323 7.11 2.70 15.03
CA ASP A 323 6.62 1.85 16.12
C ASP A 323 7.72 0.99 16.73
N LEU A 324 8.65 0.53 15.89
CA LEU A 324 9.84 -0.17 16.35
C LEU A 324 10.89 0.75 16.98
N LYS A 325 10.64 2.07 17.01
CA LYS A 325 11.59 3.10 17.46
C LYS A 325 12.95 2.92 16.80
N PHE A 326 12.94 2.61 15.50
CA PHE A 326 14.14 2.27 14.75
C PHE A 326 14.98 3.53 14.46
N ILE A 327 16.21 3.54 14.99
CA ILE A 327 17.11 4.71 14.95
C ILE A 327 17.99 4.71 13.69
N GLY A 328 18.16 3.55 13.02
CA GLY A 328 19.01 3.38 11.85
C GLY A 328 18.37 3.74 10.50
N VAL A 329 18.98 3.24 9.42
CA VAL A 329 18.57 3.53 8.04
C VAL A 329 17.26 2.83 7.71
N LYS A 330 16.20 3.63 7.48
CA LYS A 330 14.84 3.18 7.16
C LYS A 330 14.72 2.95 5.66
N LEU A 331 14.52 1.70 5.25
CA LEU A 331 14.51 1.28 3.85
C LEU A 331 13.13 0.74 3.45
N CYS A 332 12.68 1.06 2.24
CA CYS A 332 11.48 0.48 1.64
C CYS A 332 11.78 0.01 0.21
N TYR A 333 11.46 -1.24 -0.11
CA TYR A 333 11.40 -1.68 -1.51
C TYR A 333 9.95 -1.75 -1.95
N SER A 334 9.60 -0.96 -2.97
CA SER A 334 8.27 -0.98 -3.57
C SER A 334 8.29 -1.59 -4.96
N TRP A 335 7.76 -2.79 -5.10
CA TRP A 335 7.55 -3.43 -6.39
C TRP A 335 6.22 -2.96 -7.01
N SER A 336 6.09 -3.01 -8.33
CA SER A 336 4.96 -2.47 -9.09
C SER A 336 3.67 -3.31 -9.00
N SER A 337 3.19 -3.59 -7.78
CA SER A 337 1.88 -4.22 -7.55
C SER A 337 0.76 -3.37 -8.14
N ARG A 338 -0.19 -4.01 -8.80
CA ARG A 338 -1.21 -3.35 -9.64
C ARG A 338 -2.44 -2.87 -8.86
N GLY A 339 -2.35 -2.79 -7.54
CA GLY A 339 -3.33 -2.11 -6.70
C GLY A 339 -4.80 -2.57 -6.84
N GLY A 340 -5.05 -3.84 -7.17
CA GLY A 340 -6.40 -4.40 -7.09
C GLY A 340 -6.50 -5.91 -7.29
N ILE A 341 -7.50 -6.55 -6.68
CA ILE A 341 -7.74 -8.01 -6.73
C ILE A 341 -7.91 -8.59 -8.14
N GLY A 342 -8.39 -7.79 -9.10
CA GLY A 342 -8.52 -8.18 -10.51
C GLY A 342 -7.21 -8.57 -11.19
N ASN A 343 -6.09 -8.19 -10.57
CA ASN A 343 -4.76 -8.28 -11.14
C ASN A 343 -3.89 -9.33 -10.44
N TYR A 344 -4.46 -10.22 -9.62
CA TYR A 344 -3.65 -11.18 -8.85
C TYR A 344 -2.65 -11.97 -9.72
N ALA A 345 -3.10 -12.59 -10.83
CA ALA A 345 -2.19 -13.29 -11.75
C ALA A 345 -1.17 -12.36 -12.42
N ALA A 346 -1.56 -11.11 -12.72
CA ALA A 346 -0.65 -10.12 -13.26
C ALA A 346 0.40 -9.70 -12.21
N ASP A 347 0.03 -9.61 -10.94
CA ASP A 347 0.94 -9.33 -9.84
C ASP A 347 1.87 -10.51 -9.57
N GLU A 348 1.43 -11.77 -9.76
CA GLU A 348 2.33 -12.93 -9.73
C GLU A 348 3.44 -12.82 -10.79
N SER A 349 3.08 -12.50 -12.04
CA SER A 349 4.09 -12.25 -13.08
C SER A 349 4.95 -11.02 -12.81
N THR A 350 4.45 -10.07 -12.00
CA THR A 350 5.15 -8.82 -11.69
C THR A 350 6.14 -9.02 -10.57
N ILE A 351 5.75 -9.71 -9.49
CA ILE A 351 6.68 -10.02 -8.42
C ILE A 351 7.80 -10.95 -8.90
N GLU A 352 7.54 -11.82 -9.88
CA GLU A 352 8.58 -12.60 -10.56
C GLU A 352 9.58 -11.71 -11.32
N TRP A 353 9.09 -10.76 -12.11
CA TRP A 353 9.94 -9.77 -12.80
C TRP A 353 10.71 -8.86 -11.82
N SER A 354 10.09 -8.50 -10.69
CA SER A 354 10.70 -7.68 -9.64
C SER A 354 11.83 -8.38 -8.87
N GLN A 355 12.04 -9.69 -9.04
CA GLN A 355 13.10 -10.43 -8.34
C GLN A 355 14.49 -9.86 -8.60
N GLU A 356 14.81 -9.56 -9.86
CA GLU A 356 16.15 -9.07 -10.23
C GLU A 356 16.36 -7.60 -9.82
N HIS A 357 15.29 -6.81 -9.83
CA HIS A 357 15.28 -5.45 -9.31
C HIS A 357 15.51 -5.43 -7.79
N LEU A 358 14.84 -6.32 -7.06
CA LEU A 358 15.08 -6.49 -5.62
C LEU A 358 16.50 -7.00 -5.34
N ARG A 359 17.03 -7.94 -6.15
CA ARG A 359 18.42 -8.40 -6.05
C ARG A 359 19.40 -7.24 -6.22
N THR A 360 19.18 -6.41 -7.24
CA THR A 360 19.98 -5.21 -7.49
C THR A 360 19.91 -4.26 -6.30
N PHE A 361 18.70 -3.93 -5.85
CA PHE A 361 18.51 -3.06 -4.69
C PHE A 361 19.18 -3.58 -3.42
N LEU A 362 19.00 -4.87 -3.08
CA LEU A 362 19.64 -5.50 -1.93
C LEU A 362 21.17 -5.50 -2.06
N THR A 363 21.71 -5.68 -3.26
CA THR A 363 23.15 -5.66 -3.51
C THR A 363 23.71 -4.27 -3.23
N GLU A 364 23.01 -3.24 -3.68
CA GLU A 364 23.39 -1.86 -3.43
C GLU A 364 23.29 -1.48 -1.94
N VAL A 365 22.24 -1.95 -1.26
CA VAL A 365 22.07 -1.76 0.18
C VAL A 365 23.24 -2.38 0.96
N THR A 366 23.60 -3.63 0.67
CA THR A 366 24.60 -4.36 1.48
C THR A 366 26.03 -4.01 1.13
N THR A 367 26.31 -3.51 -0.07
CA THR A 367 27.68 -3.21 -0.51
C THR A 367 28.05 -1.73 -0.46
N LYS A 368 27.08 -0.80 -0.58
CA LYS A 368 27.38 0.64 -0.68
C LYS A 368 27.01 1.48 0.54
N LEU A 369 26.09 1.02 1.38
CA LEU A 369 25.61 1.82 2.52
C LEU A 369 26.47 1.71 3.79
N GLY A 370 27.33 0.68 3.89
CA GLY A 370 28.23 0.52 5.03
C GLY A 370 27.52 0.24 6.36
N LEU A 371 26.33 -0.40 6.31
CA LEU A 371 25.55 -0.71 7.51
C LEU A 371 26.24 -1.80 8.34
N GLN A 372 26.06 -1.76 9.67
CA GLN A 372 26.56 -2.82 10.55
C GLN A 372 25.81 -4.14 10.34
N ARG A 373 24.51 -4.07 10.08
CA ARG A 373 23.64 -5.18 9.74
C ARG A 373 22.37 -4.69 9.05
N LEU A 374 21.73 -5.58 8.29
CA LEU A 374 20.43 -5.34 7.65
C LEU A 374 19.37 -6.26 8.24
N HIS A 375 18.24 -5.69 8.65
CA HIS A 375 17.03 -6.40 9.01
C HIS A 375 16.00 -6.28 7.88
N ILE A 376 15.23 -7.33 7.64
CA ILE A 376 14.25 -7.38 6.55
C ILE A 376 12.90 -7.85 7.09
N VAL A 377 11.85 -7.11 6.78
CA VAL A 377 10.45 -7.49 7.01
C VAL A 377 9.75 -7.52 5.66
N ALA A 378 9.31 -8.71 5.22
CA ALA A 378 8.58 -8.87 3.97
C ALA A 378 7.19 -9.42 4.20
N HIS A 379 6.20 -8.83 3.52
CA HIS A 379 4.79 -9.16 3.72
C HIS A 379 4.15 -9.87 2.52
N SER A 380 3.36 -10.91 2.79
CA SER A 380 2.52 -11.61 1.81
C SER A 380 3.28 -11.98 0.54
N MET A 381 2.80 -11.57 -0.64
CA MET A 381 3.41 -11.86 -1.94
C MET A 381 4.82 -11.29 -2.10
N GLY A 382 5.20 -10.24 -1.36
CA GLY A 382 6.56 -9.69 -1.35
C GLY A 382 7.61 -10.72 -0.90
N ASN A 383 7.21 -11.70 -0.10
CA ASN A 383 8.07 -12.82 0.29
C ASN A 383 8.49 -13.68 -0.91
N ARG A 384 7.71 -13.74 -2.00
CA ARG A 384 8.12 -14.48 -3.20
C ARG A 384 9.40 -13.92 -3.80
N ALA A 385 9.49 -12.59 -3.95
CA ALA A 385 10.69 -11.96 -4.47
C ALA A 385 11.85 -12.07 -3.48
N LEU A 386 11.61 -11.76 -2.20
CA LEU A 386 12.66 -11.86 -1.18
C LEU A 386 13.25 -13.27 -1.13
N LEU A 387 12.41 -14.30 -0.99
CA LEU A 387 12.87 -15.68 -0.88
C LEU A 387 13.57 -16.18 -2.13
N ALA A 388 13.14 -15.77 -3.33
CA ALA A 388 13.83 -16.09 -4.58
C ALA A 388 15.25 -15.46 -4.64
N VAL A 389 15.39 -14.22 -4.17
CA VAL A 389 16.71 -13.57 -4.05
C VAL A 389 17.56 -14.27 -2.99
N LEU A 390 17.00 -14.51 -1.80
CA LEU A 390 17.69 -15.10 -0.66
C LEU A 390 18.11 -16.56 -0.90
N GLU A 391 17.41 -17.34 -1.73
CA GLU A 391 17.76 -18.75 -1.99
C GLU A 391 19.23 -18.89 -2.44
N ASN A 392 19.65 -18.08 -3.40
CA ASN A 392 20.99 -18.11 -3.98
C ASN A 392 21.86 -16.93 -3.54
N TRP A 393 21.42 -16.17 -2.53
CA TRP A 393 22.18 -15.03 -2.01
C TRP A 393 23.48 -15.48 -1.32
N GLN A 394 24.59 -14.88 -1.71
CA GLN A 394 25.88 -15.07 -1.07
C GLN A 394 26.35 -13.73 -0.50
N ASN A 395 26.66 -13.68 0.79
CA ASN A 395 27.24 -12.49 1.38
C ASN A 395 28.66 -12.33 0.85
N GLN A 396 28.90 -11.26 0.10
CA GLN A 396 30.25 -10.94 -0.37
C GLN A 396 31.14 -10.58 0.84
N PRO A 397 32.43 -10.93 0.83
CA PRO A 397 33.36 -10.48 1.86
C PRO A 397 33.31 -8.95 2.02
N GLY A 398 33.09 -8.47 3.25
CA GLY A 398 32.97 -7.05 3.55
C GLY A 398 31.59 -6.42 3.30
N ALA A 399 30.62 -7.16 2.76
CA ALA A 399 29.24 -6.69 2.65
C ALA A 399 28.52 -6.73 4.01
N THR A 400 27.54 -5.83 4.21
CA THR A 400 26.65 -5.82 5.37
C THR A 400 25.95 -7.17 5.52
N PRO A 401 26.02 -7.82 6.70
CA PRO A 401 25.31 -9.05 6.95
C PRO A 401 23.80 -8.82 7.10
N VAL A 402 22.99 -9.70 6.49
CA VAL A 402 21.56 -9.80 6.78
C VAL A 402 21.36 -10.55 8.10
N SER A 403 20.79 -9.88 9.09
CA SER A 403 20.64 -10.38 10.46
C SER A 403 19.26 -11.00 10.66
N GLN A 404 18.22 -10.18 10.81
CA GLN A 404 16.84 -10.64 11.08
C GLN A 404 16.03 -10.65 9.80
N VAL A 405 15.43 -11.78 9.45
CA VAL A 405 14.48 -11.91 8.33
C VAL A 405 13.12 -12.30 8.87
N VAL A 406 12.16 -11.38 8.81
CA VAL A 406 10.77 -11.61 9.23
C VAL A 406 9.89 -11.79 8.00
N LEU A 407 9.34 -13.00 7.87
CA LEU A 407 8.46 -13.42 6.79
C LEU A 407 7.03 -13.36 7.30
N ALA A 408 6.37 -12.24 7.01
CA ALA A 408 5.03 -11.94 7.47
C ALA A 408 3.97 -12.51 6.50
N ALA A 409 3.21 -13.51 6.96
CA ALA A 409 2.15 -14.18 6.21
C ALA A 409 2.56 -14.51 4.76
N PRO A 410 3.68 -15.24 4.51
CA PRO A 410 4.21 -15.42 3.17
C PRO A 410 3.23 -16.16 2.24
N ASP A 411 2.82 -15.46 1.18
CA ASP A 411 2.01 -16.02 0.10
C ASP A 411 2.94 -16.71 -0.91
N ILE A 412 3.46 -17.87 -0.53
CA ILE A 412 4.28 -18.76 -1.37
C ILE A 412 3.86 -20.19 -1.09
N ASP A 413 3.97 -21.06 -2.09
CA ASP A 413 3.76 -22.50 -1.92
C ASP A 413 4.62 -23.05 -0.77
N GLU A 414 4.00 -23.83 0.12
CA GLU A 414 4.66 -24.42 1.28
C GLU A 414 5.84 -25.33 0.88
N GLY A 415 5.71 -26.10 -0.19
CA GLY A 415 6.77 -26.98 -0.69
C GLY A 415 7.98 -26.18 -1.19
N ARG A 416 7.72 -25.12 -1.98
CA ARG A 416 8.78 -24.20 -2.43
C ARG A 416 9.45 -23.49 -1.26
N PHE A 417 8.69 -23.06 -0.27
CA PHE A 417 9.23 -22.45 0.96
C PHE A 417 10.19 -23.40 1.69
N LYS A 418 9.80 -24.67 1.88
CA LYS A 418 10.63 -25.72 2.49
C LYS A 418 11.91 -26.03 1.69
N GLN A 419 11.91 -25.79 0.38
CA GLN A 419 13.14 -25.92 -0.42
C GLN A 419 14.11 -24.77 -0.13
N ILE A 420 13.60 -23.54 -0.11
CA ILE A 420 14.39 -22.31 0.09
C ILE A 420 14.91 -22.23 1.52
N SER A 421 14.14 -22.74 2.50
CA SER A 421 14.50 -22.69 3.92
C SER A 421 15.82 -23.38 4.26
N ARG A 422 16.33 -24.26 3.39
CA ARG A 422 17.66 -24.86 3.53
C ARG A 422 18.78 -23.80 3.52
N SER A 423 18.51 -22.64 2.94
CA SER A 423 19.43 -21.50 2.91
C SER A 423 19.36 -20.62 4.17
N PHE A 424 18.40 -20.83 5.08
CA PHE A 424 18.16 -19.91 6.20
C PHE A 424 19.27 -19.90 7.26
N GLY A 425 20.06 -20.97 7.35
CA GLY A 425 21.17 -21.07 8.32
C GLY A 425 22.29 -20.06 8.13
N LYS A 426 22.27 -19.25 7.06
CA LYS A 426 23.23 -18.15 6.82
C LYS A 426 22.84 -16.83 7.50
N TYR A 427 21.60 -16.71 7.99
CA TYR A 427 21.09 -15.51 8.65
C TYR A 427 21.07 -15.73 10.16
N GLU A 428 21.14 -14.64 10.92
CA GLU A 428 21.13 -14.71 12.39
C GLU A 428 19.82 -15.32 12.90
N GLN A 429 18.69 -14.90 12.32
CA GLN A 429 17.38 -15.48 12.63
C GLN A 429 16.41 -15.24 11.47
N VAL A 430 15.65 -16.29 11.14
CA VAL A 430 14.50 -16.21 10.24
C VAL A 430 13.24 -16.50 11.05
N THR A 431 12.29 -15.57 11.06
CA THR A 431 11.02 -15.69 11.78
C THR A 431 9.87 -15.71 10.77
N LEU A 432 9.00 -16.72 10.87
CA LEU A 432 7.78 -16.84 10.09
C LEU A 432 6.60 -16.46 10.97
N TYR A 433 5.86 -15.41 10.59
CA TYR A 433 4.52 -15.18 11.13
C TYR A 433 3.49 -15.85 10.25
N ALA A 434 2.75 -16.81 10.81
CA ALA A 434 1.69 -17.53 10.13
C ALA A 434 0.38 -17.43 10.93
N SER A 435 -0.76 -17.40 10.23
CA SER A 435 -2.08 -17.33 10.86
C SER A 435 -3.05 -18.24 10.11
N ARG A 436 -3.90 -18.95 10.86
CA ARG A 436 -4.97 -19.78 10.28
C ARG A 436 -6.19 -18.96 9.89
N THR A 437 -6.28 -17.73 10.38
CA THR A 437 -7.41 -16.81 10.15
C THR A 437 -7.08 -15.70 9.15
N ASP A 438 -5.85 -15.65 8.63
CA ASP A 438 -5.46 -14.65 7.63
C ASP A 438 -6.25 -14.83 6.32
N ARG A 439 -7.07 -13.83 6.02
CA ARG A 439 -8.00 -13.89 4.88
C ARG A 439 -7.29 -13.93 3.54
N ALA A 440 -6.18 -13.21 3.40
CA ALA A 440 -5.44 -13.13 2.14
C ALA A 440 -4.75 -14.47 1.86
N ILE A 441 -4.18 -15.09 2.89
CA ILE A 441 -3.55 -16.40 2.81
C ILE A 441 -4.57 -17.52 2.54
N LEU A 442 -5.73 -17.48 3.21
CA LEU A 442 -6.82 -18.42 2.92
C LEU A 442 -7.33 -18.28 1.48
N ALA A 443 -7.47 -17.04 1.00
CA ALA A 443 -7.87 -16.77 -0.36
C ALA A 443 -6.85 -17.28 -1.39
N SER A 444 -5.56 -17.05 -1.14
CA SER A 444 -4.48 -17.58 -1.97
C SER A 444 -4.45 -19.11 -1.96
N THR A 445 -4.53 -19.74 -0.78
CA THR A 445 -4.60 -21.21 -0.63
C THR A 445 -5.72 -21.79 -1.48
N LYS A 446 -6.91 -21.17 -1.44
CA LYS A 446 -8.07 -21.60 -2.23
C LYS A 446 -7.87 -21.42 -3.74
N LEU A 447 -7.31 -20.27 -4.17
CA LEU A 447 -7.03 -20.00 -5.57
C LEU A 447 -6.04 -21.02 -6.16
N HIS A 448 -5.01 -21.35 -5.41
CA HIS A 448 -3.90 -22.20 -5.86
C HIS A 448 -4.09 -23.68 -5.57
N LYS A 449 -5.07 -24.05 -4.74
CA LYS A 449 -5.35 -25.43 -4.31
C LYS A 449 -4.15 -26.11 -3.63
N LEU A 450 -3.25 -25.31 -3.08
CA LEU A 450 -2.02 -25.72 -2.41
C LEU A 450 -1.82 -24.86 -1.16
N ASN A 451 -1.28 -25.46 -0.10
CA ASN A 451 -0.99 -24.75 1.14
C ASN A 451 0.02 -23.62 0.91
N ARG A 452 -0.21 -22.51 1.59
CA ARG A 452 0.71 -21.37 1.62
C ARG A 452 1.51 -21.37 2.91
N ALA A 453 2.76 -20.93 2.83
CA ALA A 453 3.65 -20.90 3.98
C ALA A 453 3.15 -20.01 5.13
N GLY A 454 2.35 -18.98 4.82
CA GLY A 454 1.70 -18.14 5.83
C GLY A 454 0.48 -18.77 6.51
N ASN A 455 0.03 -19.96 6.11
CA ASN A 455 -1.12 -20.63 6.71
C ASN A 455 -0.68 -21.50 7.90
N ALA A 456 -1.21 -21.20 9.09
CA ALA A 456 -0.93 -21.96 10.32
C ALA A 456 -1.82 -23.21 10.47
N SER A 457 -1.99 -24.01 9.41
CA SER A 457 -2.89 -25.18 9.38
C SER A 457 -2.28 -26.44 8.74
N PRO A 458 -1.36 -27.16 9.41
CA PRO A 458 -0.67 -26.79 10.66
C PRO A 458 0.50 -25.82 10.38
N PRO A 459 1.02 -25.13 11.42
CA PRO A 459 2.23 -24.31 11.28
C PRO A 459 3.43 -25.11 10.76
N ILE A 460 4.27 -24.47 9.93
CA ILE A 460 5.50 -25.09 9.42
C ILE A 460 6.54 -25.17 10.54
N VAL A 461 7.05 -26.35 10.85
CA VAL A 461 8.16 -26.53 11.81
C VAL A 461 9.35 -27.14 11.10
N ILE A 462 10.42 -26.37 10.97
CA ILE A 462 11.67 -26.78 10.31
C ILE A 462 12.88 -26.17 11.01
N ARG A 463 14.02 -26.84 10.94
CA ARG A 463 15.28 -26.36 11.52
C ARG A 463 15.70 -25.02 10.89
N GLY A 464 16.12 -24.07 11.73
CA GLY A 464 16.58 -22.75 11.30
C GLY A 464 15.46 -21.74 11.01
N LEU A 465 14.21 -22.09 11.32
CA LEU A 465 13.05 -21.21 11.22
C LEU A 465 12.35 -21.08 12.58
N SER A 466 12.12 -19.85 13.01
CA SER A 466 11.27 -19.52 14.15
C SER A 466 9.84 -19.30 13.66
N THR A 467 8.99 -20.32 13.69
CA THR A 467 7.59 -20.18 13.28
C THR A 467 6.74 -19.73 14.46
N VAL A 468 6.06 -18.60 14.29
CA VAL A 468 5.17 -18.00 15.28
C VAL A 468 3.75 -18.00 14.70
N ASP A 469 2.85 -18.77 15.32
CA ASP A 469 1.42 -18.70 15.09
C ASP A 469 0.86 -17.42 15.73
N VAL A 470 0.41 -16.51 14.88
CA VAL A 470 -0.20 -15.23 15.25
C VAL A 470 -1.72 -15.25 15.06
N THR A 471 -2.34 -16.44 15.02
CA THR A 471 -3.80 -16.59 14.88
C THR A 471 -4.56 -15.78 15.93
N ALA A 472 -4.04 -15.66 17.17
CA ALA A 472 -4.65 -14.86 18.22
C ALA A 472 -4.72 -13.36 17.87
N ALA A 473 -3.85 -12.87 16.97
CA ALA A 473 -3.91 -11.54 16.39
C ALA A 473 -5.03 -11.37 15.34
N GLY A 474 -5.82 -12.41 15.07
CA GLY A 474 -7.01 -12.34 14.24
C GLY A 474 -6.74 -12.41 12.74
N ALA A 475 -7.68 -11.87 11.95
CA ALA A 475 -7.77 -12.09 10.51
C ALA A 475 -6.95 -11.13 9.64
N ASP A 476 -6.37 -10.08 10.24
CA ASP A 476 -5.55 -9.05 9.59
C ASP A 476 -4.36 -8.66 10.49
N MET A 477 -3.34 -9.52 10.51
CA MET A 477 -2.19 -9.41 11.41
C MET A 477 -1.44 -8.06 11.31
N PHE A 478 -1.38 -7.46 10.11
CA PHE A 478 -0.64 -6.23 9.84
C PHE A 478 -1.53 -5.01 9.56
N GLY A 479 -2.85 -5.13 9.77
CA GLY A 479 -3.79 -4.02 9.59
C GLY A 479 -3.86 -3.50 8.14
N LEU A 480 -3.69 -4.37 7.15
CA LEU A 480 -3.66 -4.01 5.72
C LEU A 480 -5.06 -4.03 5.07
N GLY A 481 -6.05 -4.59 5.75
CA GLY A 481 -7.45 -4.64 5.37
C GLY A 481 -8.33 -3.67 6.16
N HIS A 482 -7.85 -2.44 6.40
CA HIS A 482 -8.62 -1.31 6.97
C HIS A 482 -9.46 -1.62 8.23
N SER A 483 -9.16 -2.68 8.99
CA SER A 483 -9.93 -3.04 10.17
C SER A 483 -9.10 -3.79 11.22
N TYR A 484 -9.19 -3.29 12.46
CA TYR A 484 -8.70 -3.81 13.75
C TYR A 484 -7.26 -3.46 14.19
N PHE A 485 -7.17 -2.44 15.04
CA PHE A 485 -5.94 -1.86 15.60
C PHE A 485 -5.41 -2.54 16.89
N ALA A 486 -6.26 -3.27 17.62
CA ALA A 486 -5.87 -3.82 18.93
C ALA A 486 -4.92 -5.03 18.79
N THR A 487 -5.11 -5.83 17.74
CA THR A 487 -4.34 -7.06 17.50
C THR A 487 -3.07 -6.87 16.69
N SER A 488 -2.94 -5.79 15.92
CA SER A 488 -1.66 -5.45 15.30
C SER A 488 -0.61 -5.12 16.37
N LYS A 489 -1.01 -4.51 17.49
CA LYS A 489 -0.10 -4.11 18.57
C LYS A 489 0.76 -5.26 19.10
N THR A 490 0.20 -6.44 19.34
CA THR A 490 0.96 -7.59 19.87
C THR A 490 2.02 -8.07 18.89
N VAL A 491 1.69 -8.08 17.58
CA VAL A 491 2.62 -8.42 16.51
C VAL A 491 3.74 -7.39 16.41
N PHE A 492 3.42 -6.10 16.50
CA PHE A 492 4.41 -5.03 16.50
C PHE A 492 5.32 -5.07 17.73
N HIS A 493 4.79 -5.43 18.89
CA HIS A 493 5.57 -5.63 20.11
C HIS A 493 6.52 -6.82 19.99
N ASP A 494 6.08 -7.94 19.43
CA ASP A 494 6.97 -9.08 19.14
C ASP A 494 8.03 -8.71 18.10
N LEU A 495 7.64 -7.96 17.06
CA LEU A 495 8.57 -7.45 16.05
C LEU A 495 9.62 -6.51 16.65
N PHE A 496 9.26 -5.71 17.66
CA PHE A 496 10.22 -4.90 18.42
C PHE A 496 11.30 -5.78 19.05
N TYR A 497 10.94 -6.89 19.70
CA TYR A 497 11.95 -7.80 20.26
C TYR A 497 12.83 -8.46 19.20
N ILE A 498 12.29 -8.79 18.03
CA ILE A 498 13.09 -9.35 16.93
C ILE A 498 14.09 -8.31 16.41
N ILE A 499 13.62 -7.11 16.07
CA ILE A 499 14.43 -6.13 15.36
C ILE A 499 15.37 -5.39 16.31
N LYS A 500 14.86 -4.92 17.45
CA LYS A 500 15.63 -4.08 18.38
C LYS A 500 16.54 -4.90 19.28
N GLU A 501 16.00 -5.97 19.86
CA GLU A 501 16.69 -6.77 20.87
C GLU A 501 17.35 -8.02 20.28
N ARG A 502 17.01 -8.41 19.04
CA ARG A 502 17.47 -9.63 18.36
C ARG A 502 17.25 -10.88 19.21
N PHE A 503 16.14 -10.90 19.92
CA PHE A 503 15.77 -12.01 20.79
C PHE A 503 15.26 -13.20 19.97
N THR A 504 15.79 -14.37 20.31
CA THR A 504 15.20 -15.64 19.93
C THR A 504 13.81 -15.81 20.57
N PRO A 505 12.92 -16.63 19.99
CA PRO A 505 11.54 -16.74 20.45
C PRO A 505 11.34 -16.98 21.94
N ASP A 506 12.19 -17.77 22.57
CA ASP A 506 12.18 -18.11 24.00
C ASP A 506 12.42 -16.92 24.94
N ARG A 507 12.98 -15.82 24.42
CA ARG A 507 13.29 -14.60 25.20
C ARG A 507 12.27 -13.48 25.02
N ARG A 508 11.24 -13.69 24.19
CA ARG A 508 10.26 -12.65 23.84
C ARG A 508 9.01 -12.77 24.72
N ALA A 509 8.57 -11.64 25.26
CA ALA A 509 7.33 -11.61 26.04
C ALA A 509 6.12 -11.87 25.14
N GLY A 510 5.12 -12.59 25.66
CA GLY A 510 3.92 -12.94 24.88
C GLY A 510 4.14 -14.07 23.89
N ILE A 511 5.25 -14.82 23.97
CA ILE A 511 5.51 -16.01 23.16
C ILE A 511 5.51 -17.27 24.03
N LYS A 512 4.79 -18.30 23.60
CA LYS A 512 4.77 -19.63 24.22
C LYS A 512 5.19 -20.70 23.22
N ILE A 513 6.02 -21.65 23.64
CA ILE A 513 6.34 -22.82 22.80
C ILE A 513 5.20 -23.85 22.84
N SER A 514 4.78 -24.33 21.68
CA SER A 514 3.83 -25.43 21.52
C SER A 514 4.54 -26.78 21.58
N GLU A 515 3.84 -27.82 22.02
CA GLU A 515 4.34 -29.21 22.02
C GLU A 515 4.73 -29.69 20.61
N MET A 516 4.15 -29.09 19.57
CA MET A 516 4.46 -29.37 18.17
C MET A 516 5.72 -28.64 17.66
N GLY A 517 6.40 -27.83 18.49
CA GLY A 517 7.68 -27.20 18.16
C GLY A 517 7.61 -25.86 17.41
N TYR A 518 6.41 -25.29 17.23
CA TYR A 518 6.22 -23.89 16.83
C TYR A 518 5.95 -23.00 18.06
N TYR A 519 5.95 -21.69 17.88
CA TYR A 519 5.66 -20.70 18.90
C TYR A 519 4.28 -20.08 18.71
N GLU A 520 3.60 -19.72 19.79
CA GLU A 520 2.29 -19.06 19.78
C GLU A 520 2.44 -17.65 20.35
N LEU A 521 1.92 -16.65 19.63
CA LEU A 521 1.75 -15.30 20.14
C LEU A 521 0.44 -15.25 20.94
N ILE A 522 0.53 -14.95 22.23
CA ILE A 522 -0.61 -14.95 23.18
C ILE A 522 -1.22 -13.58 23.43
#